data_AF-A0A8S2XSW6-F1
#
_entry.id   AF-A0A8S2XSW6-F1
#
_cell.length_a   1.000
_cell.length_b   1.000
_cell.length_c   1.000
_cell.angle_alpha   90.00
_cell.angle_beta   90.00
_cell.angle_gamma   90.00
#
_symmetry.space_group_name_H-M   'P 1'
#
loop_
_entity.id
_entity.type
_entity.pdbx_description
1 polymer ?
#
loop_
_entity_poly.entity_id
_entity_poly.type
_entity_poly.pdbx_seq_one_letter_code
_entity_poly.pdbx_strand_id
1 'polypeptide(L)'
;NVKILPTGICRAAKKLLQGKVPDLSRFNDISDFMYKEGNASESEGEMDEGEDNKVMVSQQLQSRGNLKSNQSAIRLTEIGPRMTLELLKIEEGLCDGEVLYHTYVKKTPEEIQDLRKKNADKKRVKANRKREQELNV
;
A
#
# COMPACT_ATOMS: atom_id res chain seq x y z
N ASN A 1 3.66 -5.70 -2.87
CA ASN A 1 4.87 -6.31 -3.47
C ASN A 1 5.49 -5.23 -4.33
N VAL A 2 6.72 -4.81 -4.00
CA VAL A 2 7.39 -3.65 -4.57
C VAL A 2 8.59 -4.13 -5.36
N LYS A 3 8.64 -3.80 -6.66
CA LYS A 3 9.74 -4.17 -7.55
C LYS A 3 10.44 -2.90 -8.04
N ILE A 4 11.75 -2.98 -8.22
CA ILE A 4 12.56 -1.87 -8.70
C ILE A 4 13.18 -2.29 -10.03
N LEU A 5 13.02 -1.43 -11.02
CA LEU A 5 13.39 -1.68 -12.41
C LEU A 5 14.43 -0.65 -12.85
N PRO A 6 15.45 -1.06 -13.60
CA PRO A 6 16.46 -0.13 -14.10
C PRO A 6 15.85 0.78 -15.17
N THR A 7 16.31 2.03 -15.18
CA THR A 7 15.88 3.08 -16.12
C THR A 7 17.08 3.62 -16.92
N GLY A 8 16.82 4.21 -18.10
CA GLY A 8 17.90 4.76 -18.95
C GLY A 8 18.64 3.72 -19.79
N ILE A 9 18.05 2.54 -20.00
CA ILE A 9 18.60 1.45 -20.81
C ILE A 9 17.59 1.10 -21.90
N CYS A 10 18.05 0.75 -23.10
CA CYS A 10 17.16 0.27 -24.16
C CYS A 10 16.40 -1.00 -23.72
N ARG A 11 15.18 -1.17 -24.21
CA ARG A 11 14.27 -2.26 -23.80
C ARG A 11 14.88 -3.65 -24.03
N ALA A 12 15.66 -3.80 -25.10
CA ALA A 12 16.40 -5.02 -25.42
C ALA A 12 17.41 -5.39 -24.33
N ALA A 13 18.26 -4.45 -23.90
CA ALA A 13 19.20 -4.66 -22.81
C ALA A 13 18.50 -4.86 -21.46
N LYS A 14 17.35 -4.20 -21.23
CA LYS A 14 16.52 -4.43 -20.04
C LYS A 14 16.01 -5.88 -19.95
N LYS A 15 15.58 -6.49 -21.06
CA LYS A 15 15.14 -7.91 -21.10
C LYS A 15 16.29 -8.87 -20.76
N LEU A 16 17.47 -8.64 -21.35
CA LEU A 16 18.67 -9.44 -21.07
C LEU A 16 19.08 -9.36 -19.60
N LEU A 17 19.08 -8.15 -19.03
CA LEU A 17 19.42 -7.91 -17.63
C LEU A 17 18.43 -8.57 -16.65
N GLN A 18 17.15 -8.62 -17.01
CA GLN A 18 16.11 -9.30 -16.22
C GLN A 18 16.14 -10.83 -16.37
N GLY A 19 17.00 -11.39 -17.23
CA GLY A 19 17.07 -12.82 -17.49
C GLY A 19 15.88 -13.37 -18.28
N LYS A 20 15.12 -12.51 -18.98
CA LYS A 20 14.08 -12.94 -19.93
C LYS A 20 14.78 -13.30 -21.24
N VAL A 21 14.78 -14.58 -21.62
CA VAL A 21 15.38 -15.06 -22.88
C VAL A 21 14.51 -14.59 -24.05
N PRO A 22 15.03 -13.76 -24.98
CA PRO A 22 14.29 -13.33 -26.16
C PRO A 22 14.25 -14.43 -27.22
N ASP A 23 13.20 -14.43 -28.06
CA ASP A 23 13.18 -15.22 -29.29
C ASP A 23 14.06 -14.52 -30.35
N LEU A 24 15.13 -15.20 -30.76
CA LEU A 24 16.12 -14.69 -31.72
C LEU A 24 15.89 -15.19 -33.15
N SER A 25 14.89 -16.02 -33.41
CA SER A 25 14.66 -16.66 -34.72
C SER A 25 14.42 -15.67 -35.88
N ARG A 26 14.03 -14.43 -35.56
CA ARG A 26 13.69 -13.35 -36.52
C ARG A 26 14.78 -12.29 -36.68
N PHE A 27 15.94 -12.50 -36.07
CA PHE A 27 17.04 -11.53 -36.04
C PHE A 27 18.29 -12.14 -36.69
N ASN A 28 18.98 -11.35 -37.50
CA ASN A 28 20.21 -11.80 -38.16
C ASN A 28 21.44 -11.57 -37.27
N ASP A 29 21.43 -10.50 -36.46
CA ASP A 29 22.50 -10.16 -35.55
C ASP A 29 21.99 -9.54 -34.23
N ILE A 30 22.92 -9.25 -33.31
CA ILE A 30 22.61 -8.62 -32.02
C ILE A 30 22.18 -7.16 -32.18
N SER A 31 22.68 -6.48 -33.21
CA SER A 31 22.35 -5.10 -33.52
C SER A 31 20.87 -4.98 -33.87
N ASP A 32 20.37 -5.88 -34.72
CA ASP A 32 18.96 -6.03 -35.06
C ASP A 32 18.11 -6.24 -33.80
N PHE A 33 18.60 -7.00 -32.81
CA PHE A 33 17.88 -7.16 -31.55
C PHE A 33 17.86 -5.88 -30.69
N MET A 34 18.97 -5.14 -30.65
CA MET A 34 19.11 -3.95 -29.83
C MET A 34 18.37 -2.72 -30.40
N TYR A 35 18.31 -2.60 -31.73
CA TYR A 35 17.84 -1.39 -32.43
C TYR A 35 16.49 -1.54 -33.15
N LYS A 36 15.96 -2.76 -33.37
CA LYS A 36 14.71 -2.94 -34.12
C LYS A 36 13.49 -2.68 -33.22
N GLU A 37 12.82 -1.56 -33.47
CA GLU A 37 11.74 -0.97 -32.65
C GLU A 37 10.39 -1.72 -32.65
N GLY A 38 10.26 -2.91 -33.25
CA GLY A 38 8.95 -3.56 -33.48
C GLY A 38 8.60 -4.78 -32.61
N ASN A 39 9.50 -5.28 -31.76
CA ASN A 39 9.34 -6.60 -31.10
C ASN A 39 9.21 -6.55 -29.57
N ALA A 40 8.96 -5.39 -28.99
CA ALA A 40 8.63 -5.25 -27.57
C ALA A 40 7.19 -4.73 -27.45
N SER A 41 6.29 -5.55 -26.92
CA SER A 41 4.93 -5.13 -26.56
C SER A 41 4.99 -3.79 -25.81
N GLU A 42 4.43 -2.75 -26.41
CA GLU A 42 4.57 -1.35 -25.99
C GLU A 42 4.01 -1.11 -24.58
N SER A 43 3.07 -1.95 -24.14
CA SER A 43 2.37 -1.83 -22.85
C SER A 43 3.27 -2.00 -21.61
N GLU A 44 4.41 -2.71 -21.70
CA GLU A 44 5.31 -2.88 -20.54
C GLU A 44 6.34 -1.76 -20.37
N GLY A 45 6.69 -1.03 -21.45
CA GLY A 45 7.80 -0.08 -21.48
C GLY A 45 7.43 1.33 -21.01
N GLU A 46 6.24 1.80 -21.40
CA GLU A 46 5.80 3.18 -21.12
C GLU A 46 5.66 3.46 -19.61
N MET A 47 5.20 2.46 -18.85
CA MET A 47 5.00 2.59 -17.40
C MET A 47 6.31 2.83 -16.63
N ASP A 48 7.44 2.38 -17.17
CA ASP A 48 8.74 2.47 -16.52
C ASP A 48 9.56 3.69 -17.01
N GLU A 49 9.11 4.38 -18.06
CA GLU A 49 9.79 5.52 -18.69
C GLU A 49 9.23 6.88 -18.23
N GLY A 50 8.01 6.91 -17.67
CA GLY A 50 7.41 8.12 -17.08
C GLY A 50 8.22 8.70 -15.92
N GLU A 51 8.30 10.04 -15.85
CA GLU A 51 9.07 10.72 -14.79
C GLU A 51 8.51 10.46 -13.39
N ASP A 52 7.18 10.35 -13.27
CA ASP A 52 6.49 10.15 -11.99
C ASP A 52 6.86 8.85 -11.27
N ASN A 53 7.40 7.86 -12.00
CA ASN A 53 7.77 6.56 -11.44
C ASN A 53 9.27 6.42 -11.11
N LYS A 54 10.09 7.46 -11.34
CA LYS A 54 11.55 7.40 -11.15
C LYS A 54 11.97 7.91 -9.77
N VAL A 55 12.81 7.14 -9.08
CA VAL A 55 13.39 7.50 -7.78
C VAL A 55 14.89 7.20 -7.78
N MET A 56 15.68 8.05 -7.11
CA MET A 56 17.10 7.76 -6.87
C MET A 56 17.26 6.70 -5.78
N VAL A 57 17.95 5.61 -6.09
CA VAL A 57 18.16 4.53 -5.14
C VAL A 57 19.34 4.86 -4.22
N SER A 58 19.08 5.09 -2.94
CA SER A 58 20.11 5.46 -1.95
C SER A 58 21.03 4.31 -1.52
N GLN A 59 20.58 3.06 -1.68
CA GLN A 59 21.26 1.85 -1.21
C GLN A 59 21.41 0.81 -2.32
N GLN A 60 22.38 -0.09 -2.18
CA GLN A 60 22.52 -1.21 -3.11
C GLN A 60 21.45 -2.25 -2.83
N LEU A 61 20.62 -2.55 -3.83
CA LEU A 61 19.53 -3.51 -3.73
C LEU A 61 19.87 -4.78 -4.51
N GLN A 62 19.35 -5.93 -4.09
CA GLN A 62 19.58 -7.22 -4.75
C GLN A 62 18.88 -7.38 -6.11
N SER A 63 18.35 -6.30 -6.68
CA SER A 63 17.68 -6.31 -7.98
C SER A 63 18.68 -6.12 -9.12
N ARG A 64 18.53 -6.88 -10.20
CA ARG A 64 19.48 -6.92 -11.32
C ARG A 64 19.52 -5.58 -12.06
N GLY A 65 20.70 -4.97 -12.05
CA GLY A 65 21.07 -3.73 -12.75
C GLY A 65 20.54 -2.43 -12.15
N ASN A 66 20.05 -2.46 -10.91
CA ASN A 66 19.83 -1.24 -10.13
C ASN A 66 21.11 -0.94 -9.34
N LEU A 67 21.76 0.17 -9.65
CA LEU A 67 22.99 0.60 -8.99
C LEU A 67 22.68 1.65 -7.92
N LYS A 68 23.54 1.71 -6.89
CA LYS A 68 23.47 2.73 -5.86
C LYS A 68 23.67 4.12 -6.50
N SER A 69 22.88 5.09 -6.06
CA SER A 69 22.87 6.48 -6.55
C SER A 69 22.42 6.68 -8.00
N ASN A 70 21.83 5.67 -8.64
CA ASN A 70 21.22 5.79 -9.96
C ASN A 70 19.70 5.89 -9.86
N GLN A 71 19.09 6.47 -10.90
CA GLN A 71 17.65 6.48 -11.06
C GLN A 71 17.14 5.07 -11.36
N SER A 72 16.01 4.71 -10.76
CA SER A 72 15.31 3.47 -11.03
C SER A 72 13.80 3.69 -10.93
N ALA A 73 13.03 2.89 -11.66
CA ALA A 73 11.57 2.94 -11.64
C ALA A 73 11.01 2.01 -10.56
N ILE A 74 9.95 2.44 -9.88
CA ILE A 74 9.23 1.62 -8.89
C ILE A 74 7.97 1.04 -9.53
N ARG A 75 7.82 -0.29 -9.47
CA ARG A 75 6.61 -0.99 -9.89
C ARG A 75 5.91 -1.62 -8.69
N LEU A 76 4.67 -1.22 -8.47
CA LEU A 76 3.81 -1.77 -7.43
C LEU A 76 2.94 -2.88 -8.00
N THR A 77 2.73 -3.92 -7.21
CA THR A 77 1.76 -4.98 -7.51
C THR A 77 0.81 -5.12 -6.33
N GLU A 78 -0.46 -5.15 -6.65
CA GLU A 78 -1.54 -5.35 -5.70
C GLU A 78 -1.49 -6.79 -5.15
N ILE A 79 -1.56 -6.92 -3.82
CA ILE A 79 -1.58 -8.23 -3.15
C ILE A 79 -2.98 -8.57 -2.63
N GLY A 80 -3.78 -7.56 -2.28
CA GLY A 80 -5.00 -7.72 -1.48
C GLY A 80 -6.19 -6.96 -2.03
N PRO A 81 -7.36 -7.10 -1.37
CA PRO A 81 -8.59 -6.46 -1.82
C PRO A 81 -8.52 -4.93 -1.69
N ARG A 82 -9.22 -4.25 -2.59
CA ARG A 82 -9.46 -2.80 -2.48
C ARG A 82 -10.62 -2.56 -1.54
N MET A 83 -10.42 -1.64 -0.59
CA MET A 83 -11.47 -1.21 0.31
C MET A 83 -11.70 0.28 0.15
N THR A 84 -12.97 0.66 0.07
CA THR A 84 -13.41 2.06 0.21
C THR A 84 -14.14 2.15 1.54
N LEU A 85 -13.63 2.95 2.46
CA LEU A 85 -14.19 3.10 3.80
C LEU A 85 -14.80 4.49 3.96
N GLU A 86 -15.91 4.58 4.67
CA GLU A 86 -16.56 5.84 5.05
C GLU A 86 -16.59 5.95 6.57
N LEU A 87 -16.34 7.16 7.09
CA LEU A 87 -16.45 7.42 8.52
C LEU A 87 -17.92 7.37 8.93
N LEU A 88 -18.27 6.40 9.78
CA LEU A 88 -19.65 6.26 10.28
C LEU A 88 -19.82 6.84 11.69
N LYS A 89 -18.91 6.49 12.60
CA LYS A 89 -19.02 6.77 14.04
C LYS A 89 -17.64 6.81 14.69
N ILE A 90 -17.43 7.77 15.59
CA ILE A 90 -16.24 7.84 16.44
C ILE A 90 -16.69 7.58 17.88
N GLU A 91 -16.05 6.61 18.52
CA GLU A 91 -16.29 6.26 19.92
C GLU A 91 -15.01 6.39 20.74
N GLU A 92 -15.15 6.74 22.01
CA GLU A 92 -14.05 6.72 22.95
C GLU A 92 -13.66 5.28 23.31
N GLY A 93 -12.37 4.98 23.35
CA GLY A 93 -11.87 3.67 23.77
C GLY A 93 -12.23 2.53 22.82
N LEU A 94 -12.39 1.33 23.37
CA LEU A 94 -12.60 0.10 22.60
C LEU A 94 -14.07 -0.36 22.74
N CYS A 95 -14.92 0.11 21.84
CA CYS A 95 -16.33 -0.32 21.69
C CYS A 95 -17.23 -0.14 22.92
N ASP A 96 -16.76 0.52 23.98
CA ASP A 96 -17.46 0.66 25.27
C ASP A 96 -17.61 2.12 25.73
N GLY A 97 -17.03 3.08 25.00
CA GLY A 97 -17.03 4.49 25.40
C GLY A 97 -18.13 5.33 24.76
N GLU A 98 -18.01 6.63 24.96
CA GLU A 98 -18.98 7.59 24.45
C GLU A 98 -18.86 7.79 22.94
N VAL A 99 -20.00 7.96 22.26
CA VAL A 99 -20.04 8.36 20.85
C VAL A 99 -19.74 9.85 20.73
N LEU A 100 -18.60 10.19 20.14
CA LEU A 100 -18.16 11.58 19.91
C LEU A 100 -18.72 12.16 18.60
N TYR A 101 -18.89 11.31 17.60
CA TYR A 101 -19.39 11.70 16.29
C TYR A 101 -20.17 10.55 15.66
N HIS A 102 -21.22 10.88 14.91
CA HIS A 102 -21.94 9.93 14.07
C HIS A 102 -22.48 10.65 12.84
N THR A 103 -22.32 10.03 11.67
CA THR A 103 -22.66 10.63 10.36
C THR A 103 -24.15 10.85 10.19
N TYR A 104 -24.97 9.83 10.46
CA TYR A 104 -26.42 9.89 10.25
C TYR A 104 -27.22 10.27 11.51
N VAL A 105 -26.76 9.87 12.69
CA VAL A 105 -27.51 10.04 13.95
C VAL A 105 -26.97 11.23 14.72
N LYS A 106 -27.74 12.32 14.78
CA LYS A 106 -27.42 13.48 15.61
C LYS A 106 -28.31 13.48 16.84
N LYS A 107 -27.68 13.47 18.02
CA LYS A 107 -28.36 13.55 19.31
C LYS A 107 -28.38 14.98 19.82
N THR A 108 -29.39 15.34 20.58
CA THR A 108 -29.44 16.64 21.26
C THR A 108 -28.40 16.67 22.40
N PRO A 109 -27.95 17.85 22.83
CA PRO A 109 -26.99 17.95 23.95
C PRO A 109 -27.52 17.31 25.24
N GLU A 110 -28.84 17.37 25.48
CA GLU A 110 -29.49 16.73 26.63
C GLU A 110 -29.41 15.20 26.56
N GLU A 111 -29.72 14.61 25.40
CA GLU A 111 -29.60 13.17 25.18
C GLU A 111 -28.16 12.67 25.33
N ILE A 112 -27.18 13.47 24.90
CA ILE A 112 -25.76 13.16 25.05
C ILE A 112 -25.37 13.15 26.54
N GLN A 113 -25.83 14.13 27.33
CA GLN A 113 -25.59 14.15 28.77
C GLN A 113 -26.22 12.97 29.50
N ASP A 114 -27.43 12.57 29.10
CA ASP A 114 -28.09 11.40 29.68
C ASP A 114 -27.38 10.10 29.32
N LEU A 115 -26.88 9.97 28.09
CA LEU A 115 -26.04 8.85 27.69
C LEU A 115 -24.74 8.81 28.51
N ARG A 116 -24.09 9.95 28.72
CA ARG A 116 -22.87 10.07 29.53
C ARG A 116 -23.08 9.55 30.95
N LYS A 117 -24.16 10.00 31.61
CA LYS A 117 -24.51 9.55 32.97
C LYS A 117 -24.72 8.03 33.01
N LYS A 118 -25.55 7.50 32.09
CA LYS A 118 -25.82 6.06 32.00
C LYS A 118 -24.55 5.24 31.74
N ASN A 119 -23.64 5.72 30.89
CA ASN A 119 -22.38 5.03 30.61
C ASN A 119 -21.42 5.07 31.81
N ALA A 120 -21.33 6.20 32.52
CA ALA A 120 -20.53 6.31 33.74
C ALA A 120 -21.02 5.35 34.83
N ASP A 121 -22.33 5.23 35.03
CA ASP A 121 -22.92 4.28 35.97
C ASP A 121 -22.62 2.83 35.60
N LYS A 122 -22.79 2.46 34.33
CA LYS A 122 -22.42 1.13 33.82
C LYS A 122 -20.94 0.82 34.06
N LYS A 123 -20.05 1.78 33.81
CA LYS A 123 -18.61 1.62 34.03
C LYS A 123 -18.29 1.40 35.50
N ARG A 124 -18.93 2.14 36.41
CA ARG A 124 -18.81 1.97 37.86
C ARG A 124 -19.26 0.58 38.32
N VAL A 125 -20.42 0.12 37.86
CA VAL A 125 -20.94 -1.21 38.20
C VAL A 125 -20.03 -2.32 37.66
N LYS A 126 -19.57 -2.21 36.41
CA LYS A 126 -18.63 -3.18 35.80
C LYS A 126 -17.31 -3.24 36.57
N ALA A 127 -16.78 -2.11 37.02
CA ALA A 127 -15.57 -2.06 37.83
C ALA A 127 -15.75 -2.70 39.21
N ASN A 128 -16.87 -2.43 39.89
CA ASN A 128 -17.18 -3.05 41.18
C ASN A 128 -17.29 -4.57 41.07
N ARG A 129 -18.04 -5.07 40.07
CA ARG A 129 -18.15 -6.50 39.80
C ARG A 129 -16.79 -7.14 39.54
N LYS A 130 -15.90 -6.47 38.81
CA LYS A 130 -14.55 -6.97 38.54
C LYS A 130 -13.71 -7.07 39.81
N ARG A 131 -13.78 -6.07 40.70
CA ARG A 131 -13.09 -6.12 42.01
C ARG A 131 -13.60 -7.26 42.89
N GLU A 132 -14.92 -7.46 42.97
CA GLU A 132 -15.50 -8.58 43.72
C GLU A 132 -15.04 -9.93 43.17
N GLN A 133 -14.94 -10.07 41.84
CA GLN A 133 -14.42 -11.27 41.21
C GLN A 133 -12.94 -11.50 41.55
N GLU A 134 -12.12 -10.45 41.53
CA GLU A 134 -10.69 -10.55 41.87
C GLU A 134 -10.44 -10.89 43.35
N LEU A 135 -11.32 -10.48 44.27
CA LEU A 135 -11.23 -10.84 45.69
C LEU A 135 -11.70 -12.28 46.00
N ASN A 136 -12.55 -12.85 45.13
CA ASN A 136 -13.12 -14.18 45.29
C ASN A 136 -12.36 -15.28 44.52
N VAL A 137 -11.21 -14.94 43.92
CA VAL A 137 -10.24 -15.86 43.30
C VAL A 137 -9.06 -16.02 44.24
#